data_AF-A0A9P4MRX1-F1
#
_entry.id   AF-A0A9P4MRX1-F1
#
_cell.length_a   1.000
_cell.length_b   1.000
_cell.length_c   1.000
_cell.angle_alpha   90.00
_cell.angle_beta   90.00
_cell.angle_gamma   90.00
#
_symmetry.space_group_name_H-M   'P 1'
#
loop_
_entity.id
_entity.type
_entity.pdbx_description
1 polymer ?
#
loop_
_entity_poly.entity_id
_entity_poly.type
_entity_poly.pdbx_seq_one_letter_code
_entity_poly.pdbx_strand_id
1 'polypeptide(L)'
;MTSKDLALLFIAYAPTVLGQSGSFGGHNPFSPGTNGNDGYKASEGIPPEVQEILDDNQMVLIVHAVLASLAFVLLFPLGSILVRMGSFPGLWLVHGVFQTLAFLTFTAAFGVGLWLATHMPINLMGRAHPTIGLVVFSLLFFQPVLGLLHHYRFKKYNRRTFWSHSHIWIGRIAITLGMINGGLGMLAAHKTGFYKPSPIQVAGYSVTAGMMWLTWVAADVIGGREKKARIVDGHPKDTTTSQDQMREQLTMGVHPSGRASYQP
;
A
#
# COMPACT_ATOMS: atom_id res chain seq x y z
N MET A 1 18.94 -17.47 -18.20
CA MET A 1 17.94 -17.26 -17.14
C MET A 1 16.71 -16.67 -17.81
N THR A 2 15.62 -17.42 -17.90
CA THR A 2 14.44 -17.00 -18.67
C THR A 2 13.51 -16.15 -17.80
N SER A 3 12.68 -15.31 -18.42
CA SER A 3 11.68 -14.47 -17.73
C SER A 3 10.67 -15.28 -16.90
N LYS A 4 10.51 -16.58 -17.18
CA LYS A 4 9.69 -17.51 -16.39
C LYS A 4 10.38 -17.91 -15.08
N ASP A 5 11.71 -18.04 -15.08
CA ASP A 5 12.50 -18.38 -13.88
C ASP A 5 12.54 -17.22 -12.87
N LEU A 6 12.52 -15.98 -13.36
CA LEU A 6 12.44 -14.78 -12.52
C LEU A 6 11.04 -14.59 -11.90
N ALA A 7 9.98 -14.95 -12.63
CA ALA A 7 8.61 -14.97 -12.09
C ALA A 7 8.46 -16.05 -11.02
N LEU A 8 9.04 -17.24 -11.24
CA LEU A 8 9.04 -18.33 -10.27
C LEU A 8 9.89 -18.03 -9.03
N LEU A 9 11.01 -17.31 -9.16
CA LEU A 9 11.80 -16.84 -8.01
C LEU A 9 11.05 -15.82 -7.14
N PHE A 10 10.26 -14.92 -7.75
CA PHE A 10 9.39 -14.01 -6.99
C PHE A 10 8.21 -14.74 -6.33
N ILE A 11 7.65 -15.75 -6.98
CA ILE A 11 6.59 -16.62 -6.44
C ILE A 11 7.16 -17.54 -5.33
N ALA A 12 8.44 -17.91 -5.37
CA ALA A 12 9.10 -18.77 -4.38
C ALA A 12 9.66 -18.03 -3.15
N TYR A 13 9.74 -16.69 -3.18
CA TYR A 13 10.06 -15.88 -1.99
C TYR A 13 8.83 -15.31 -1.28
N ALA A 14 7.70 -15.18 -1.99
CA ALA A 14 6.39 -14.94 -1.38
C ALA A 14 5.90 -16.01 -0.36
N PRO A 15 6.28 -17.30 -0.43
CA PRO A 15 5.70 -18.33 0.44
C PRO A 15 6.37 -18.44 1.81
N THR A 16 7.51 -17.77 2.05
CA THR A 16 8.10 -17.75 3.40
C THR A 16 7.34 -16.81 4.35
N VAL A 17 6.46 -15.96 3.82
CA VAL A 17 5.55 -15.10 4.61
C VAL A 17 4.07 -15.37 4.29
N LEU A 18 3.76 -16.27 3.35
CA LEU A 18 2.39 -16.68 3.03
C LEU A 18 2.36 -18.19 2.80
N GLY A 19 1.88 -18.93 3.79
CA GLY A 19 1.92 -20.38 3.88
C GLY A 19 1.67 -21.14 2.58
N GLN A 20 2.59 -22.06 2.30
CA GLN A 20 2.45 -23.28 1.52
C GLN A 20 1.65 -23.11 0.22
N SER A 21 2.37 -22.63 -0.80
CA SER A 21 1.95 -22.74 -2.20
C SER A 21 1.60 -24.18 -2.55
N GLY A 22 0.40 -24.36 -3.11
CA GLY A 22 -0.01 -25.59 -3.77
C GLY A 22 1.05 -26.04 -4.76
N SER A 23 1.38 -27.32 -4.66
CA SER A 23 2.33 -28.04 -5.49
C SER A 23 1.96 -27.89 -6.97
N PHE A 24 2.85 -27.27 -7.76
CA PHE A 24 2.80 -27.39 -9.21
C PHE A 24 3.16 -28.83 -9.58
N GLY A 25 2.31 -29.47 -10.40
CA GLY A 25 2.41 -30.88 -10.75
C GLY A 25 3.80 -31.29 -11.21
N GLY A 26 4.47 -32.08 -10.36
CA GLY A 26 5.64 -32.88 -10.68
C GLY A 26 5.44 -34.25 -10.05
N HIS A 27 5.32 -35.29 -10.88
CA HIS A 27 5.24 -36.67 -10.42
C HIS A 27 6.58 -37.06 -9.79
N ASN A 28 6.62 -37.22 -8.47
CA ASN A 28 7.75 -37.85 -7.76
C ASN A 28 7.40 -39.33 -7.50
N PRO A 29 8.14 -40.30 -8.06
CA PRO A 29 7.81 -41.72 -7.95
C PRO A 29 8.24 -42.37 -6.62
N PHE A 30 8.66 -41.58 -5.62
CA PHE A 30 9.10 -42.08 -4.32
C PHE A 30 8.56 -41.21 -3.18
N SER A 31 7.29 -41.38 -2.80
CA SER A 31 6.81 -40.90 -1.50
C SER A 31 5.70 -41.82 -0.95
N PRO A 32 5.85 -42.39 0.26
CA PRO A 32 4.80 -43.20 0.88
C PRO A 32 3.67 -42.31 1.39
N GLY A 33 2.44 -42.73 1.10
CA GLY A 33 1.24 -41.89 1.15
C GLY A 33 0.91 -41.28 2.52
N THR A 34 0.51 -40.02 2.45
CA THR A 34 -0.47 -39.42 3.35
C THR A 34 -1.54 -38.75 2.49
N ASN A 35 -2.74 -39.32 2.51
CA ASN A 35 -3.93 -38.79 1.84
C ASN A 35 -4.31 -37.45 2.48
N GLY A 36 -3.99 -36.36 1.80
CA GLY A 36 -4.43 -35.01 2.10
C GLY A 36 -4.94 -34.31 0.84
N ASN A 37 -5.84 -34.96 0.11
CA ASN A 37 -6.52 -34.36 -1.05
C ASN A 37 -7.70 -33.52 -0.57
N ASP A 38 -7.44 -32.26 -0.24
CA ASP A 38 -8.47 -31.20 -0.13
C ASP A 38 -8.65 -30.44 -1.47
N GLY A 39 -8.38 -31.12 -2.58
CA GLY A 39 -8.94 -30.75 -3.89
C GLY A 39 -10.37 -31.25 -3.97
N TYR A 40 -11.28 -30.43 -4.48
CA TYR A 40 -12.68 -30.77 -4.74
C TYR A 40 -12.81 -32.25 -5.20
N LYS A 41 -13.52 -33.07 -4.41
CA LYS A 41 -13.98 -34.37 -4.92
C LYS A 41 -14.92 -34.06 -6.07
N ALA A 42 -14.47 -34.36 -7.29
CA ALA A 42 -15.29 -34.33 -8.49
C ALA A 42 -16.58 -35.11 -8.21
N SER A 43 -17.71 -34.45 -8.38
CA SER A 43 -18.99 -35.15 -8.49
C SER A 43 -18.88 -36.05 -9.71
N GLU A 44 -19.09 -37.35 -9.54
CA GLU A 44 -19.29 -38.26 -10.66
C GLU A 44 -20.39 -37.68 -11.57
N GLY A 45 -20.10 -37.45 -12.85
CA GLY A 45 -21.08 -37.02 -13.86
C GLY A 45 -20.86 -35.68 -14.57
N ILE A 46 -19.76 -34.94 -14.34
CA ILE A 46 -19.48 -33.69 -15.08
C ILE A 46 -18.66 -33.99 -16.36
N PRO A 47 -19.07 -33.52 -17.56
CA PRO A 47 -18.29 -33.67 -18.78
C PRO A 47 -16.90 -33.02 -18.68
N PRO A 48 -15.84 -33.61 -19.27
CA PRO A 48 -14.46 -33.08 -19.20
C PRO A 48 -14.31 -31.63 -19.65
N GLU A 49 -15.04 -31.21 -20.69
CA GLU A 49 -15.05 -29.84 -21.21
C GLU A 49 -15.55 -28.81 -20.18
N VAL A 50 -16.54 -29.19 -19.38
CA VAL A 50 -17.06 -28.32 -18.32
C VAL A 50 -16.05 -28.23 -17.17
N GLN A 51 -15.35 -29.32 -16.85
CA GLN A 51 -14.30 -29.32 -15.84
C GLN A 51 -13.13 -28.41 -16.23
N GLU A 52 -12.69 -28.46 -17.49
CA GLU A 52 -11.63 -27.61 -18.02
C GLU A 52 -11.98 -26.11 -17.92
N ILE A 53 -13.20 -25.73 -18.29
CA ILE A 53 -13.68 -24.33 -18.16
C ILE A 53 -13.70 -23.87 -16.70
N LEU A 54 -14.07 -24.75 -15.75
CA LEU A 54 -14.06 -24.41 -14.32
C LEU A 54 -12.63 -24.19 -13.81
N ASP A 55 -11.70 -25.04 -14.21
CA ASP A 55 -10.29 -24.96 -13.82
C ASP A 55 -9.61 -23.69 -14.39
N ASP A 56 -9.91 -23.32 -15.64
CA ASP A 56 -9.41 -22.10 -16.26
C ASP A 56 -9.88 -20.83 -15.53
N ASN A 57 -11.17 -20.76 -15.20
CA ASN A 57 -11.72 -19.63 -14.46
C ASN A 57 -11.13 -19.52 -13.04
N GLN A 58 -10.83 -20.65 -12.40
CA GLN A 58 -10.12 -20.68 -11.12
C GLN A 58 -8.70 -20.15 -11.25
N MET A 59 -7.96 -20.54 -12.28
CA MET A 59 -6.63 -20.02 -12.55
C MET A 59 -6.64 -18.50 -12.76
N VAL A 60 -7.58 -17.99 -13.54
CA VAL A 60 -7.75 -16.55 -13.77
C VAL A 60 -8.06 -15.79 -12.46
N LEU A 61 -8.90 -16.37 -11.60
CA LEU A 61 -9.20 -15.81 -10.27
C LEU A 61 -7.95 -15.75 -9.38
N ILE A 62 -7.14 -16.82 -9.36
CA ILE A 62 -5.90 -16.88 -8.60
C ILE A 62 -4.91 -15.81 -9.10
N VAL A 63 -4.76 -15.66 -10.42
CA VAL A 63 -3.91 -14.62 -11.03
C VAL A 63 -4.34 -13.22 -10.58
N HIS A 64 -5.64 -12.92 -10.61
CA HIS A 64 -6.17 -11.65 -10.10
C HIS A 64 -5.78 -11.43 -8.63
N ALA A 65 -6.02 -12.43 -7.78
CA ALA A 65 -5.76 -12.34 -6.34
C ALA A 65 -4.27 -12.14 -6.02
N VAL A 66 -3.38 -12.85 -6.72
CA VAL A 66 -1.92 -12.74 -6.55
C VAL A 66 -1.43 -11.36 -6.98
N LEU A 67 -1.83 -10.88 -8.15
CA LEU A 67 -1.40 -9.56 -8.64
C LEU A 67 -1.92 -8.42 -7.75
N ALA A 68 -3.19 -8.48 -7.33
CA ALA A 68 -3.77 -7.49 -6.43
C ALA A 68 -3.06 -7.50 -5.06
N SER A 69 -2.76 -8.68 -4.51
CA SER A 69 -2.02 -8.81 -3.25
C SER A 69 -0.60 -8.29 -3.37
N LEU A 70 0.11 -8.60 -4.46
CA LEU A 70 1.46 -8.08 -4.71
C LEU A 70 1.47 -6.55 -4.74
N ALA A 71 0.50 -5.93 -5.39
CA ALA A 71 0.40 -4.48 -5.45
C ALA A 71 0.12 -3.86 -4.07
N PHE A 72 -0.94 -4.30 -3.36
CA PHE A 72 -1.40 -3.65 -2.13
C PHE A 72 -0.72 -4.08 -0.86
N VAL A 73 -0.28 -5.33 -0.76
CA VAL A 73 0.38 -5.87 0.44
C VAL A 73 1.89 -5.65 0.38
N LEU A 74 2.49 -5.46 -0.79
CA LEU A 74 3.94 -5.30 -0.90
C LEU A 74 4.35 -3.98 -1.56
N LEU A 75 4.06 -3.78 -2.85
CA LEU A 75 4.69 -2.72 -3.63
C LEU A 75 4.28 -1.31 -3.18
N PHE A 76 2.98 -1.05 -3.01
CA PHE A 76 2.47 0.26 -2.57
C PHE A 76 3.00 0.65 -1.17
N PRO A 77 2.84 -0.20 -0.12
CA PRO A 77 3.35 0.10 1.22
C PRO A 77 4.87 0.27 1.24
N LEU A 78 5.62 -0.61 0.56
CA LEU A 78 7.08 -0.56 0.57
C LEU A 78 7.61 0.75 -0.03
N GLY A 79 7.10 1.16 -1.19
CA GLY A 79 7.46 2.46 -1.79
C GLY A 79 7.11 3.65 -0.90
N SER A 80 6.06 3.55 -0.08
CA SER A 80 5.65 4.58 0.88
C SER A 80 6.48 4.57 2.17
N ILE A 81 6.93 3.40 2.65
CA ILE A 81 7.81 3.28 3.82
C ILE A 81 9.16 3.89 3.50
N LEU A 82 9.73 3.55 2.33
CA LEU A 82 11.05 4.01 1.91
C LEU A 82 11.14 5.54 1.90
N VAL A 83 10.17 6.26 1.32
CA VAL A 83 10.18 7.73 1.28
C VAL A 83 10.04 8.39 2.66
N ARG A 84 9.54 7.63 3.64
CA ARG A 84 9.28 8.12 4.98
C ARG A 84 10.46 7.93 5.91
N MET A 85 11.15 6.80 5.81
CA MET A 85 12.31 6.45 6.62
C MET A 85 13.65 6.87 6.00
N GLY A 86 13.75 6.91 4.67
CA GLY A 86 14.96 7.29 3.97
C GLY A 86 15.26 8.79 4.01
N SER A 87 16.53 9.16 3.89
CA SER A 87 16.99 10.56 3.89
C SER A 87 18.19 10.76 2.95
N PHE A 88 18.03 10.47 1.66
CA PHE A 88 19.07 10.63 0.63
C PHE A 88 18.53 11.26 -0.67
N PRO A 89 19.38 11.93 -1.48
CA PRO A 89 18.98 12.50 -2.76
C PRO A 89 18.52 11.42 -3.74
N GLY A 90 17.35 11.61 -4.35
CA GLY A 90 16.76 10.62 -5.28
C GLY A 90 15.71 9.68 -4.68
N LEU A 91 15.41 9.79 -3.37
CA LEU A 91 14.39 8.98 -2.71
C LEU A 91 12.99 9.09 -3.36
N TRP A 92 12.67 10.25 -3.94
CA TRP A 92 11.41 10.46 -4.67
C TRP A 92 11.33 9.62 -5.96
N LEU A 93 12.47 9.34 -6.62
CA LEU A 93 12.54 8.46 -7.79
C LEU A 93 12.29 7.02 -7.38
N VAL A 94 12.94 6.57 -6.30
CA VAL A 94 12.71 5.23 -5.73
C VAL A 94 11.23 5.05 -5.41
N HIS A 95 10.64 6.03 -4.71
CA HIS A 95 9.20 6.05 -4.47
C HIS A 95 8.40 5.95 -5.77
N GLY A 96 8.67 6.83 -6.74
CA GLY A 96 7.98 6.86 -8.03
C GLY A 96 8.06 5.52 -8.80
N VAL A 97 9.22 4.84 -8.78
CA VAL A 97 9.40 3.52 -9.40
C VAL A 97 8.51 2.49 -8.73
N PHE A 98 8.55 2.38 -7.40
CA PHE A 98 7.68 1.45 -6.66
C PHE A 98 6.20 1.75 -6.90
N GLN A 99 5.79 3.03 -6.88
CA GLN A 99 4.40 3.41 -7.14
C GLN A 99 3.96 3.07 -8.57
N THR A 100 4.84 3.29 -9.55
CA THR A 100 4.55 2.98 -10.96
C THR A 100 4.43 1.47 -11.18
N LEU A 101 5.37 0.70 -10.65
CA LEU A 101 5.31 -0.77 -10.71
C LEU A 101 4.05 -1.29 -10.02
N ALA A 102 3.74 -0.82 -8.81
CA ALA A 102 2.53 -1.19 -8.09
C ALA A 102 1.25 -0.87 -8.89
N PHE A 103 1.20 0.31 -9.51
CA PHE A 103 0.06 0.74 -10.31
C PHE A 103 -0.11 -0.11 -11.58
N LEU A 104 0.97 -0.44 -12.29
CA LEU A 104 0.93 -1.32 -13.45
C LEU A 104 0.49 -2.74 -13.07
N THR A 105 1.03 -3.29 -11.99
CA THR A 105 0.63 -4.59 -11.44
C THR A 105 -0.86 -4.59 -11.05
N PHE A 106 -1.33 -3.54 -10.37
CA PHE A 106 -2.74 -3.45 -10.00
C PHE A 106 -3.65 -3.21 -11.21
N THR A 107 -3.19 -2.49 -12.23
CA THR A 107 -3.95 -2.32 -13.49
C THR A 107 -4.16 -3.65 -14.19
N ALA A 108 -3.13 -4.51 -14.24
CA ALA A 108 -3.28 -5.87 -14.75
C ALA A 108 -4.27 -6.68 -13.91
N ALA A 109 -4.15 -6.65 -12.57
CA ALA A 109 -5.10 -7.30 -11.68
C ALA A 109 -6.53 -6.81 -11.89
N PHE A 110 -6.73 -5.50 -11.98
CA PHE A 110 -8.02 -4.86 -12.21
C PHE A 110 -8.64 -5.27 -13.54
N GLY A 111 -7.85 -5.31 -14.62
CA GLY A 111 -8.30 -5.80 -15.93
C GLY A 111 -8.78 -7.26 -15.88
N VAL A 112 -8.04 -8.13 -15.21
CA VAL A 112 -8.46 -9.53 -14.99
C VAL A 112 -9.74 -9.59 -14.15
N GLY A 113 -9.87 -8.78 -13.10
CA GLY A 113 -11.07 -8.71 -12.27
C GLY A 113 -12.30 -8.20 -13.03
N LEU A 114 -12.11 -7.24 -13.93
CA LEU A 114 -13.16 -6.72 -14.81
C LEU A 114 -13.61 -7.78 -15.83
N TRP A 115 -12.66 -8.56 -16.38
CA TRP A 115 -12.97 -9.69 -17.24
C TRP A 115 -13.81 -10.74 -16.49
N LEU A 116 -13.38 -11.17 -15.30
CA LEU A 116 -14.14 -12.10 -14.46
C LEU A 116 -15.55 -11.58 -14.13
N ALA A 117 -15.68 -10.29 -13.84
CA ALA A 117 -16.96 -9.70 -13.47
C ALA A 117 -17.93 -9.51 -14.66
N THR A 118 -17.44 -9.59 -15.91
CA THR A 118 -18.25 -9.44 -17.13
C THR A 118 -18.51 -10.75 -17.86
N HIS A 119 -17.63 -11.74 -17.71
CA HIS A 119 -17.72 -13.03 -18.40
C HIS A 119 -18.33 -14.14 -17.53
N MET A 120 -18.53 -13.89 -16.24
CA MET A 120 -19.22 -14.83 -15.36
C MET A 120 -20.74 -14.62 -15.37
N PRO A 121 -21.54 -15.71 -15.34
CA PRO A 121 -23.01 -15.64 -15.43
C PRO A 121 -23.69 -15.09 -14.16
N ILE A 122 -22.93 -14.53 -13.22
CA ILE A 122 -23.44 -13.95 -11.98
C ILE A 122 -23.15 -12.45 -11.92
N ASN A 123 -24.10 -11.67 -11.41
CA ASN A 123 -23.90 -10.24 -11.23
C ASN A 123 -22.93 -9.96 -10.06
N LEU A 124 -21.65 -9.81 -10.38
CA LEU A 124 -20.57 -9.51 -9.45
C LEU A 124 -20.46 -8.00 -9.17
N MET A 125 -20.86 -7.16 -10.13
CA MET A 125 -20.63 -5.70 -10.09
C MET A 125 -21.37 -4.98 -8.95
N GLY A 126 -22.47 -5.53 -8.45
CA GLY A 126 -23.20 -4.98 -7.30
C GLY A 126 -22.61 -5.32 -5.92
N ARG A 127 -21.50 -6.06 -5.86
CA ARG A 127 -20.90 -6.49 -4.59
C ARG A 127 -19.84 -5.51 -4.10
N ALA A 128 -19.60 -5.56 -2.78
CA ALA A 128 -18.65 -4.67 -2.11
C ALA A 128 -17.25 -4.71 -2.75
N HIS A 129 -16.74 -5.92 -3.08
CA HIS A 129 -15.37 -6.06 -3.59
C HIS A 129 -15.15 -5.38 -4.96
N PRO A 130 -15.94 -5.64 -6.02
CA PRO A 130 -15.78 -4.93 -7.30
C PRO A 130 -16.05 -3.43 -7.20
N THR A 131 -17.04 -3.02 -6.40
CA THR A 131 -17.37 -1.60 -6.20
C THR A 131 -16.21 -0.84 -5.54
N ILE A 132 -15.65 -1.38 -4.44
CA ILE A 132 -14.50 -0.78 -3.77
C ILE A 132 -13.27 -0.82 -4.69
N GLY A 133 -13.07 -1.91 -5.44
CA GLY A 133 -11.99 -2.03 -6.43
C GLY A 133 -12.03 -0.93 -7.50
N LEU A 134 -13.21 -0.63 -8.04
CA LEU A 134 -13.42 0.46 -9.01
C LEU A 134 -13.08 1.83 -8.42
N VAL A 135 -13.55 2.10 -7.20
CA VAL A 135 -13.25 3.35 -6.49
C VAL A 135 -11.76 3.49 -6.25
N VAL A 136 -11.11 2.45 -5.72
CA VAL A 136 -9.66 2.45 -5.44
C VAL A 136 -8.85 2.63 -6.73
N PHE A 137 -9.19 1.93 -7.81
CA PHE A 137 -8.53 2.09 -9.10
C PHE A 137 -8.65 3.53 -9.62
N SER A 138 -9.85 4.10 -9.54
CA SER A 138 -10.11 5.49 -9.94
C SER A 138 -9.27 6.48 -9.12
N LEU A 139 -9.19 6.30 -7.80
CA LEU A 139 -8.37 7.15 -6.93
C LEU A 139 -6.88 7.05 -7.29
N LEU A 140 -6.38 5.84 -7.54
CA LEU A 140 -4.99 5.59 -7.90
C LEU A 140 -4.62 6.11 -9.29
N PHE A 141 -5.56 6.11 -10.25
CA PHE A 141 -5.33 6.65 -11.58
C PHE A 141 -4.91 8.13 -11.56
N PHE A 142 -5.48 8.91 -10.63
CA PHE A 142 -5.13 10.33 -10.47
C PHE A 142 -3.89 10.55 -9.58
N GLN A 143 -3.40 9.53 -8.85
CA GLN A 143 -2.26 9.68 -7.93
C GLN A 143 -0.95 10.10 -8.60
N PRO A 144 -0.53 9.56 -9.77
CA PRO A 144 0.70 9.98 -10.43
C PRO A 144 0.71 11.47 -10.77
N VAL A 145 -0.40 11.99 -11.30
CA VAL A 145 -0.57 13.42 -11.62
C VAL A 145 -0.45 14.25 -10.33
N LEU A 146 -1.19 13.88 -9.29
CA LEU A 146 -1.11 14.55 -7.99
C LEU A 146 0.30 14.50 -7.37
N GLY A 147 1.01 13.39 -7.54
CA GLY A 147 2.39 13.18 -7.06
C GLY A 147 3.39 14.09 -7.77
N LEU A 148 3.29 14.23 -9.10
CA LEU A 148 4.12 15.16 -9.88
C LEU A 148 3.85 16.62 -9.49
N LEU A 149 2.57 17.00 -9.36
CA LEU A 149 2.18 18.34 -8.90
C LEU A 149 2.70 18.62 -7.48
N HIS A 150 2.58 17.63 -6.58
CA HIS A 150 3.10 17.71 -5.22
C HIS A 150 4.62 17.96 -5.24
N HIS A 151 5.37 17.17 -6.00
CA HIS A 151 6.83 17.29 -6.06
C HIS A 151 7.28 18.65 -6.61
N TYR A 152 6.71 19.08 -7.75
CA TYR A 152 7.05 20.36 -8.36
C TYR A 152 6.75 21.54 -7.43
N ARG A 153 5.57 21.54 -6.79
CA ARG A 153 5.18 22.62 -5.88
C ARG A 153 5.94 22.59 -4.56
N PHE A 154 6.26 21.41 -4.04
CA PHE A 154 7.07 21.29 -2.82
C PHE A 154 8.48 21.82 -3.06
N LYS A 155 9.10 21.51 -4.21
CA LYS A 155 10.39 22.08 -4.60
C LYS A 155 10.35 23.60 -4.77
N LYS A 156 9.25 24.14 -5.30
CA LYS A 156 9.08 25.59 -5.53
C LYS A 156 8.79 26.40 -4.27
N TYR A 157 7.94 25.91 -3.38
CA TYR A 157 7.44 26.69 -2.24
C TYR A 157 8.01 26.25 -0.88
N ASN A 158 8.75 25.14 -0.84
CA ASN A 158 9.32 24.53 0.37
C ASN A 158 8.33 24.33 1.54
N ARG A 159 7.03 24.28 1.21
CA ARG A 159 5.92 24.11 2.16
C ARG A 159 4.90 23.13 1.61
N ARG A 160 4.17 22.46 2.51
CA ARG A 160 3.05 21.60 2.11
C ARG A 160 1.95 22.47 1.50
N THR A 161 1.57 22.16 0.27
CA THR A 161 0.43 22.79 -0.41
C THR A 161 -0.81 21.92 -0.24
N PHE A 162 -1.97 22.42 -0.68
CA PHE A 162 -3.20 21.64 -0.76
C PHE A 162 -2.97 20.29 -1.49
N TRP A 163 -2.32 20.33 -2.66
CA TRP A 163 -1.95 19.16 -3.46
C TRP A 163 -1.08 18.14 -2.71
N SER A 164 -0.19 18.63 -1.82
CA SER A 164 0.60 17.76 -0.96
C SER A 164 -0.28 16.96 0.00
N HIS A 165 -1.29 17.59 0.60
CA HIS A 165 -2.20 16.91 1.52
C HIS A 165 -3.11 15.94 0.78
N SER A 166 -3.66 16.33 -0.37
CA SER A 166 -4.51 15.48 -1.19
C SER A 166 -3.78 14.22 -1.64
N HIS A 167 -2.55 14.33 -2.15
CA HIS A 167 -1.75 13.18 -2.55
C HIS A 167 -1.51 12.21 -1.38
N ILE A 168 -1.07 12.73 -0.23
CA ILE A 168 -0.77 11.92 0.95
C ILE A 168 -2.03 11.22 1.51
N TRP A 169 -3.13 11.96 1.68
CA TRP A 169 -4.34 11.38 2.28
C TRP A 169 -5.07 10.42 1.35
N ILE A 170 -5.19 10.74 0.06
CA ILE A 170 -5.80 9.83 -0.91
C ILE A 170 -4.96 8.55 -1.02
N GLY A 171 -3.62 8.67 -1.06
CA GLY A 171 -2.74 7.50 -1.06
C GLY A 171 -2.96 6.60 0.16
N ARG A 172 -3.08 7.19 1.35
CA ARG A 172 -3.33 6.43 2.60
C ARG A 172 -4.67 5.70 2.59
N ILE A 173 -5.73 6.38 2.16
CA ILE A 173 -7.07 5.82 2.06
C ILE A 173 -7.07 4.70 1.02
N ALA A 174 -6.46 4.92 -0.16
CA ALA A 174 -6.41 3.93 -1.23
C ALA A 174 -5.65 2.66 -0.83
N ILE A 175 -4.50 2.77 -0.16
CA ILE A 175 -3.74 1.59 0.31
C ILE A 175 -4.56 0.79 1.32
N THR A 176 -5.15 1.46 2.31
CA THR A 176 -5.96 0.80 3.35
C THR A 176 -7.20 0.13 2.75
N LEU A 177 -7.93 0.84 1.89
CA LEU A 177 -9.09 0.27 1.21
C LEU A 177 -8.70 -0.89 0.30
N GLY A 178 -7.55 -0.83 -0.38
CA GLY A 178 -7.07 -1.92 -1.22
C GLY A 178 -6.76 -3.20 -0.44
N MET A 179 -6.14 -3.10 0.74
CA MET A 179 -5.93 -4.26 1.63
C MET A 179 -7.25 -4.83 2.16
N ILE A 180 -8.17 -3.97 2.61
CA ILE A 180 -9.51 -4.43 3.01
C ILE A 180 -10.23 -5.10 1.84
N ASN A 181 -10.09 -4.53 0.64
CA ASN A 181 -10.71 -5.04 -0.56
C ASN A 181 -10.19 -6.42 -0.96
N GLY A 182 -8.90 -6.73 -0.75
CA GLY A 182 -8.37 -8.08 -0.99
C GLY A 182 -8.98 -9.12 -0.05
N GLY A 183 -9.19 -8.77 1.22
CA GLY A 183 -9.94 -9.61 2.17
C GLY A 183 -11.40 -9.84 1.73
N LEU A 184 -12.08 -8.78 1.28
CA LEU A 184 -13.42 -8.89 0.70
C LEU A 184 -13.46 -9.72 -0.59
N GLY A 185 -12.37 -9.73 -1.37
CA GLY A 185 -12.22 -10.56 -2.56
C GLY A 185 -12.22 -12.04 -2.25
N MET A 186 -11.47 -12.47 -1.21
CA MET A 186 -11.50 -13.85 -0.74
C MET A 186 -12.89 -14.26 -0.23
N LEU A 187 -13.57 -13.37 0.50
CA LEU A 187 -14.93 -13.61 0.97
C LEU A 187 -15.91 -13.72 -0.21
N ALA A 188 -15.75 -12.88 -1.24
CA ALA A 188 -16.57 -12.93 -2.44
C ALA A 188 -16.36 -14.26 -3.19
N ALA A 189 -15.11 -14.69 -3.37
CA ALA A 189 -14.76 -15.94 -4.03
C ALA A 189 -15.38 -17.16 -3.32
N HIS A 190 -15.32 -17.19 -1.99
CA HIS A 190 -15.94 -18.22 -1.17
C HIS A 190 -17.47 -18.25 -1.34
N LYS A 191 -18.14 -17.09 -1.22
CA LYS A 191 -19.60 -16.99 -1.34
C LYS A 191 -20.13 -17.33 -2.73
N THR A 192 -19.33 -17.16 -3.77
CA THR A 192 -19.68 -17.53 -5.15
C THR A 192 -19.50 -19.00 -5.48
N GLY A 193 -18.75 -19.74 -4.68
CA GLY A 193 -18.34 -21.10 -5.01
C GLY A 193 -17.21 -21.19 -6.04
N PHE A 194 -16.76 -20.09 -6.65
CA PHE A 194 -15.66 -20.09 -7.62
C PHE A 194 -14.35 -20.61 -7.04
N TYR A 195 -14.04 -20.20 -5.82
CA TYR A 195 -12.85 -20.64 -5.13
C TYR A 195 -13.16 -20.73 -3.65
N LYS A 196 -12.83 -21.87 -3.04
CA LYS A 196 -12.95 -22.06 -1.59
C LYS A 196 -11.56 -21.89 -1.00
N PRO A 197 -11.20 -20.67 -0.52
CA PRO A 197 -9.90 -20.48 0.09
C PRO A 197 -9.78 -21.34 1.35
N SER A 198 -8.62 -21.97 1.53
CA SER A 198 -8.35 -22.77 2.72
C SER A 198 -8.20 -21.84 3.95
N PRO A 199 -8.44 -22.32 5.18
CA PRO A 199 -8.22 -21.53 6.38
C PRO A 199 -6.80 -20.96 6.47
N ILE A 200 -5.80 -21.73 5.99
CA ILE A 200 -4.40 -21.31 5.94
C ILE A 200 -4.20 -20.14 4.98
N GLN A 201 -4.85 -20.13 3.82
CA GLN A 201 -4.76 -19.01 2.87
C GLN A 201 -5.40 -17.74 3.43
N VAL A 202 -6.58 -17.86 4.04
CA VAL A 202 -7.25 -16.73 4.68
C VAL A 202 -6.40 -16.18 5.83
N ALA A 203 -5.86 -17.06 6.67
CA ALA A 203 -4.97 -16.68 7.76
C ALA A 203 -3.69 -16.02 7.25
N GLY A 204 -3.04 -16.62 6.25
CA GLY A 204 -1.81 -16.10 5.64
C GLY A 204 -2.01 -14.69 5.12
N TYR A 205 -3.03 -14.47 4.27
CA TYR A 205 -3.34 -13.14 3.77
C TYR A 205 -3.60 -12.15 4.90
N SER A 206 -4.45 -12.52 5.87
CA SER A 206 -4.88 -11.62 6.95
C SER A 206 -3.70 -11.21 7.85
N VAL A 207 -2.83 -12.16 8.21
CA VAL A 207 -1.64 -11.90 9.02
C VAL A 207 -0.68 -11.00 8.28
N THR A 208 -0.36 -11.32 7.02
CA THR A 208 0.66 -10.58 6.25
C THR A 208 0.18 -9.18 5.87
N ALA A 209 -1.08 -9.04 5.45
CA ALA A 209 -1.68 -7.73 5.19
C ALA A 209 -1.76 -6.91 6.48
N GLY A 210 -2.15 -7.50 7.61
CA GLY A 210 -2.21 -6.82 8.91
C GLY A 210 -0.84 -6.36 9.41
N MET A 211 0.17 -7.25 9.36
CA MET A 211 1.55 -6.91 9.75
C MET A 211 2.14 -5.82 8.86
N MET A 212 1.94 -5.90 7.54
CA MET A 212 2.40 -4.85 6.64
C MET A 212 1.69 -3.53 6.93
N TRP A 213 0.36 -3.56 7.11
CA TRP A 213 -0.40 -2.35 7.40
C TRP A 213 0.10 -1.66 8.67
N LEU A 214 0.29 -2.42 9.75
CA LEU A 214 0.85 -1.91 11.01
C LEU A 214 2.26 -1.34 10.82
N THR A 215 3.12 -2.05 10.09
CA THR A 215 4.48 -1.58 9.78
C THR A 215 4.46 -0.27 8.98
N TRP A 216 3.62 -0.18 7.96
CA TRP A 216 3.46 1.00 7.13
C TRP A 216 2.89 2.20 7.90
N VAL A 217 1.89 1.98 8.76
CA VAL A 217 1.34 3.02 9.65
C VAL A 217 2.39 3.49 10.65
N ALA A 218 3.13 2.57 11.28
CA ALA A 218 4.21 2.91 12.21
C ALA A 218 5.30 3.75 11.52
N ALA A 219 5.75 3.34 10.33
CA ALA A 219 6.71 4.10 9.54
C ALA A 219 6.19 5.49 9.19
N ASP A 220 4.91 5.61 8.79
CA ASP A 220 4.26 6.89 8.54
C ASP A 220 4.26 7.79 9.79
N VAL A 221 3.86 7.28 10.95
CA VAL A 221 3.86 8.07 12.20
C VAL A 221 5.29 8.49 12.59
N ILE A 222 6.23 7.55 12.64
CA ILE A 222 7.62 7.79 13.08
C ILE A 222 8.31 8.80 12.17
N GLY A 223 8.39 8.54 10.86
CA GLY A 223 9.06 9.48 9.96
C GLY A 223 8.29 10.81 9.80
N GLY A 224 7.03 10.87 10.25
CA GLY A 224 6.29 12.13 10.38
C GLY A 224 6.79 12.98 11.55
N ARG A 225 7.08 12.35 12.69
CA ARG A 225 7.61 12.99 13.90
C ARG A 225 9.05 13.44 13.70
N GLU A 226 9.91 12.58 13.13
CA GLU A 226 11.32 12.90 12.89
C GLU A 226 11.49 14.10 11.94
N LYS A 227 10.72 14.16 10.85
CA LYS A 227 10.79 15.29 9.90
C LYS A 227 10.33 16.60 10.54
N LYS A 228 9.38 16.55 11.47
CA LYS A 228 8.95 17.74 12.24
C LYS A 228 10.04 18.17 13.25
N ALA A 229 10.63 17.23 13.97
CA ALA A 229 11.69 17.51 14.94
C ALA A 229 12.91 18.19 14.28
N ARG A 230 13.37 17.66 13.14
CA ARG A 230 14.48 18.27 12.38
C ARG A 230 14.22 19.71 11.92
N ILE A 231 12.96 20.06 11.63
CA ILE A 231 12.58 21.43 11.25
C ILE A 231 12.63 22.36 12.48
N VAL A 232 12.23 21.87 13.65
CA VAL A 232 12.25 22.62 14.92
C VAL A 232 13.69 22.84 15.38
N ASP A 233 14.52 21.79 15.37
CA ASP A 233 15.92 21.84 15.82
C ASP A 233 16.81 22.65 14.86
N GLY A 234 16.44 22.73 13.57
CA GLY A 234 17.13 23.55 12.57
C GLY A 234 16.78 25.03 12.59
N HIS A 235 15.87 25.47 13.46
CA HIS A 235 15.61 26.90 13.71
C HIS A 235 16.56 27.38 14.81
N PRO A 236 17.52 28.29 14.54
CA PRO A 236 18.42 28.79 15.58
C PRO A 236 17.59 29.47 16.67
N LYS A 237 17.77 29.05 17.93
CA LYS A 237 17.11 29.66 19.11
C LYS A 237 17.52 31.12 19.32
N ASP A 238 18.55 31.55 18.61
CA ASP A 238 19.25 32.82 18.71
C ASP A 238 18.36 34.03 18.38
N THR A 239 17.33 33.85 17.55
CA THR A 239 16.42 34.97 17.18
C THR A 239 15.51 35.37 18.34
N THR A 240 15.10 34.42 19.17
CA THR A 240 14.27 34.68 20.36
C THR A 240 15.11 35.28 21.47
N THR A 241 16.30 34.72 21.74
CA THR A 241 17.22 35.26 22.74
C THR A 241 17.69 36.67 22.39
N SER A 242 17.96 36.98 21.12
CA SER A 242 18.37 38.32 20.69
C SER A 242 17.21 39.35 20.76
N GLN A 243 15.98 38.94 20.45
CA GLN A 243 14.79 39.80 20.61
C GLN A 243 14.46 40.07 22.07
N ASP A 244 14.58 39.05 22.93
CA ASP A 244 14.37 39.20 24.37
C ASP A 244 15.48 40.03 25.00
N GLN A 245 16.74 39.85 24.61
CA GLN A 245 17.85 40.70 25.06
C GLN A 245 17.73 42.15 24.57
N MET A 246 17.28 42.40 23.33
CA MET A 246 17.00 43.76 22.87
C MET A 246 15.82 44.39 23.63
N ARG A 247 14.76 43.62 23.91
CA ARG A 247 13.63 44.09 24.70
C ARG A 247 14.05 44.42 26.13
N GLU A 248 14.88 43.58 26.73
CA GLU A 248 15.39 43.78 28.09
C GLU A 248 16.30 45.02 28.18
N GLN A 249 17.18 45.22 27.19
CA GLN A 249 18.00 46.44 27.06
C GLN A 249 17.16 47.70 26.83
N LEU A 250 16.09 47.62 26.03
CA LEU A 250 15.16 48.74 25.82
C LEU A 250 14.37 49.07 27.09
N THR A 251 14.03 48.08 27.91
CA THR A 251 13.34 48.30 29.19
C THR A 251 14.28 48.79 30.30
N MET A 252 15.55 48.37 30.30
CA MET A 252 16.55 48.84 31.28
C MET A 252 17.12 50.24 30.95
N GLY A 253 17.01 50.70 29.69
CA GLY A 253 17.38 52.05 29.28
C GLY A 253 16.41 53.15 29.71
N VAL A 254 15.24 52.80 30.25
CA VAL A 254 14.22 53.76 30.71
C VAL A 254 14.26 53.86 32.23
N HIS A 255 15.38 54.37 32.76
CA HIS A 255 15.41 54.88 34.14
C HIS A 255 15.30 56.41 34.07
N PRO A 256 14.21 57.03 34.55
CA PRO A 256 14.08 58.48 34.53
C PRO A 256 15.02 59.06 35.59
N SER A 257 16.18 59.54 35.16
CA SER A 257 17.04 60.38 35.98
C SER A 257 16.48 61.80 36.00
N GLY A 258 16.24 62.30 37.21
CA GLY A 258 16.24 63.74 37.50
C GLY A 258 14.91 64.49 37.30
N ARG A 259 14.10 64.55 38.36
CA ARG A 259 13.34 65.77 38.66
C ARG A 259 14.12 66.58 39.69
N ALA A 260 14.85 67.59 39.22
CA ALA A 260 15.38 68.64 40.06
C ALA A 260 14.22 69.57 40.47
N SER A 261 13.94 69.63 41.76
CA SER A 261 13.02 70.57 42.39
C SER A 261 13.67 71.95 42.49
N TYR A 262 13.06 72.95 41.85
CA TYR A 262 13.38 74.36 42.01
C TYR A 262 12.15 75.07 42.61
N GLN A 263 12.30 75.66 43.79
CA GLN A 263 11.33 76.57 44.42
C GLN A 263 12.09 77.81 44.90
N PRO A 264 11.67 79.03 44.52
CA PRO A 264 11.89 80.23 45.33
C PRO A 264 10.81 80.36 46.42
#